data_AF-A0A8F5GT96-F1
#
_entry.id   AF-A0A8F5GT96-F1
#
_cell.length_a   1.000
_cell.length_b   1.000
_cell.length_c   1.000
_cell.angle_alpha   90.00
_cell.angle_beta   90.00
_cell.angle_gamma   90.00
#
_symmetry.space_group_name_H-M   'P 1'
#
loop_
_entity.id
_entity.type
_entity.pdbx_description
1 polymer ?
#
loop_
_entity_poly.entity_id
_entity_poly.type
_entity_poly.pdbx_seq_one_letter_code
_entity_poly.pdbx_strand_id
1 'polypeptide(L)' 'MDELLSSYDLIDLIKIDVEGAELDVIKSGISQLHKVKKIVIEVRNQYESEIDSILIKEGFKKHTRG' A
#
# COMPACT_ATOMS: atom_id res chain seq x y z
N MET A 1 3.68 2.83 9.54
CA MET A 1 3.76 3.64 8.31
C MET A 1 3.09 4.99 8.49
N ASP A 2 2.00 5.07 9.26
CA ASP A 2 1.25 6.30 9.54
C ASP A 2 2.12 7.49 9.97
N GLU A 3 3.06 7.32 10.92
CA GLU A 3 3.94 8.42 11.37
C GLU A 3 4.79 8.99 10.22
N LEU A 4 5.31 8.13 9.34
CA LEU A 4 6.10 8.57 8.19
C LEU A 4 5.26 9.41 7.22
N LEU A 5 4.03 8.95 6.95
CA LEU A 5 3.11 9.62 6.03
C LEU A 5 2.48 10.88 6.64
N SER A 6 2.49 11.02 7.98
CA SER A 6 1.89 12.15 8.68
C SER A 6 2.50 13.50 8.30
N SER A 7 3.78 13.52 7.92
CA SER A 7 4.52 14.73 7.54
C SER A 7 4.22 15.24 6.13
N TYR A 8 3.41 14.51 5.36
CA TYR A 8 3.06 14.85 3.99
C TYR A 8 1.54 15.06 3.85
N ASP A 9 1.17 16.11 3.11
CA ASP A 9 -0.23 16.38 2.78
C ASP A 9 -0.72 15.55 1.59
N LEU A 10 0.17 15.34 0.62
CA LEU A 10 -0.11 14.61 -0.62
C LEU A 10 1.13 13.84 -1.06
N ILE A 11 0.94 12.60 -1.45
CA ILE A 11 2.03 11.69 -1.86
C ILE A 11 1.70 11.16 -3.25
N ASP A 12 2.55 11.46 -4.23
CA ASP A 12 2.33 11.01 -5.60
C ASP A 12 2.57 9.51 -5.77
N LEU A 13 3.54 8.96 -5.04
CA LEU A 13 3.94 7.56 -5.16
C LEU A 13 4.57 7.05 -3.85
N ILE A 14 4.18 5.86 -3.43
CA ILE A 14 4.91 5.07 -2.44
C ILE A 14 5.38 3.76 -3.10
N LYS A 15 6.66 3.43 -2.93
CA LYS A 15 7.15 2.06 -3.15
C LYS A 15 7.25 1.37 -1.79
N ILE A 16 6.61 0.21 -1.67
CA ILE A 16 6.70 -0.66 -0.49
C ILE A 16 7.43 -1.91 -0.92
N ASP A 17 8.60 -2.12 -0.33
CA ASP A 17 9.47 -3.27 -0.56
C ASP A 17 9.52 -4.05 0.76
N VAL A 18 8.92 -5.23 0.77
CA VAL A 18 8.58 -5.94 2.00
C VAL A 18 8.96 -7.41 1.86
N GLU A 19 9.93 -7.83 2.66
CA GLU A 19 10.35 -9.23 2.74
C GLU A 19 9.62 -9.93 3.91
N GLY A 20 8.38 -10.39 3.69
CA GLY A 20 7.66 -11.19 4.70
C GLY A 20 6.95 -10.38 5.80
N ALA A 21 6.95 -9.04 5.73
CA ALA A 21 6.22 -8.14 6.63
C ALA A 21 5.13 -7.33 5.88
N GLU A 22 4.62 -7.87 4.78
CA GLU A 22 3.80 -7.17 3.79
C GLU A 22 2.52 -6.59 4.41
N LEU A 23 1.78 -7.44 5.14
CA LEU A 23 0.48 -7.09 5.68
C LEU A 23 0.56 -6.09 6.82
N ASP A 24 1.54 -6.22 7.70
CA ASP A 24 1.70 -5.35 8.86
C ASP A 24 2.09 -3.93 8.42
N VAL A 25 2.96 -3.81 7.42
CA VAL A 25 3.34 -2.50 6.85
C VAL A 25 2.12 -1.81 6.24
N ILE A 26 1.35 -2.51 5.40
CA ILE A 26 0.14 -1.96 4.78
C ILE A 26 -0.87 -1.58 5.87
N LYS A 27 -1.19 -2.49 6.79
CA LYS A 27 -2.17 -2.25 7.87
C LYS A 27 -1.78 -1.07 8.75
N SER A 28 -0.49 -0.88 9.04
CA SER A 28 0.04 0.24 9.83
C SER A 28 0.04 1.61 9.11
N GLY A 29 -0.45 1.68 7.87
CA GLY A 29 -0.54 2.92 7.11
C GLY A 29 -1.88 3.14 6.40
N ILE A 30 -2.84 2.22 6.57
CA ILE A 30 -4.17 2.27 5.94
C ILE A 30 -4.83 3.63 6.14
N SER A 31 -4.75 4.19 7.36
CA SER A 31 -5.46 5.44 7.71
C SER A 31 -5.00 6.65 6.88
N GLN A 32 -3.77 6.62 6.36
CA GLN A 32 -3.17 7.70 5.59
C GLN A 32 -3.15 7.42 4.07
N LEU A 33 -3.64 6.26 3.61
CA LEU A 33 -3.59 5.91 2.17
C LEU A 33 -4.42 6.85 1.30
N HIS A 34 -5.42 7.54 1.86
CA HIS A 34 -6.18 8.57 1.16
C HIS A 34 -5.32 9.74 0.62
N LYS A 35 -4.12 9.95 1.17
CA LYS A 35 -3.16 10.96 0.70
C LYS A 35 -2.29 10.48 -0.47
N VAL A 36 -2.37 9.20 -0.81
CA VAL A 36 -1.45 8.53 -1.73
C VAL A 36 -2.13 8.31 -3.08
N LYS A 37 -1.55 8.83 -4.15
CA LYS A 37 -2.13 8.65 -5.50
C LYS A 37 -1.81 7.29 -6.10
N LYS A 38 -0.61 6.76 -5.85
CA LYS A 38 -0.13 5.51 -6.42
C LYS A 38 0.71 4.74 -5.40
N ILE A 39 0.55 3.42 -5.41
CA ILE A 39 1.33 2.51 -4.58
C ILE A 39 1.89 1.43 -5.49
N VAL A 40 3.19 1.19 -5.37
CA VAL A 40 3.88 0.05 -5.98
C VAL A 40 4.33 -0.83 -4.84
N ILE A 41 3.89 -2.08 -4.84
CA ILE A 41 4.19 -3.02 -3.77
C ILE A 41 4.82 -4.26 -4.39
N GLU A 42 5.96 -4.63 -3.85
CA GLU A 42 6.61 -5.91 -4.15
C GLU A 42 6.27 -6.88 -3.02
N VAL A 43 5.44 -7.88 -3.31
CA VAL A 43 4.92 -8.84 -2.31
C VAL A 43 5.09 -10.26 -2.77
N ARG A 44 5.18 -11.19 -1.81
CA ARG A 44 5.09 -12.62 -2.12
C ARG A 44 3.67 -12.98 -2.57
N ASN A 45 3.56 -13.84 -3.59
CA ASN A 45 2.28 -14.26 -4.20
C ASN A 45 1.20 -14.68 -3.19
N GLN A 46 1.57 -15.28 -2.06
CA GLN A 46 0.62 -15.73 -1.04
C GLN A 46 -0.14 -14.58 -0.34
N TYR A 47 0.41 -13.36 -0.35
CA TYR A 47 -0.20 -12.18 0.28
C TYR A 47 -0.87 -11.24 -0.73
N GLU A 48 -0.67 -11.47 -2.03
CA GLU A 48 -1.17 -10.61 -3.11
C GLU A 48 -2.68 -10.38 -3.00
N SER A 49 -3.46 -11.47 -2.88
CA SER A 49 -4.92 -11.40 -2.78
C SER A 49 -5.44 -10.64 -1.56
N GLU A 50 -4.76 -10.76 -0.41
CA GLU A 50 -5.16 -10.05 0.82
C GLU A 50 -4.84 -8.55 0.69
N ILE A 51 -3.67 -8.21 0.15
CA ILE A 51 -3.25 -6.82 -0.07
C ILE A 51 -4.13 -6.14 -1.11
N ASP A 52 -4.45 -6.82 -2.21
CA ASP A 52 -5.41 -6.33 -3.20
C ASP A 52 -6.76 -6.02 -2.55
N SER A 53 -7.25 -6.93 -1.71
CA SER A 53 -8.54 -6.76 -1.02
C SER A 53 -8.52 -5.55 -0.09
N ILE A 54 -7.40 -5.28 0.59
CA ILE A 54 -7.24 -4.09 1.45
C ILE A 54 -7.21 -2.82 0.60
N LEU A 55 -6.37 -2.77 -0.43
CA LEU A 55 -6.20 -1.57 -1.26
C LEU A 55 -7.46 -1.21 -2.05
N ILE A 56 -8.19 -2.21 -2.55
CA ILE A 56 -9.47 -2.01 -3.23
C ILE A 56 -10.51 -1.40 -2.28
N LYS A 57 -10.56 -1.84 -1.01
CA LYS A 57 -11.44 -1.22 0.00
C LYS A 57 -11.10 0.25 0.27
N GLU A 58 -9.82 0.60 0.16
CA GLU A 58 -9.33 1.98 0.27
C GLU A 58 -9.47 2.78 -1.05
N GLY A 59 -10.10 2.21 -2.08
CA GLY A 59 -10.42 2.91 -3.33
C GLY A 59 -9.35 2.82 -4.42
N PHE A 60 -8.28 2.05 -4.21
CA PHE A 60 -7.26 1.83 -5.23
C PHE A 60 -7.73 0.83 -6.30
N LYS A 61 -7.20 1.01 -7.51
CA LYS A 61 -7.39 0.06 -8.62
C LYS A 61 -6.07 -0.61 -8.93
N LYS A 62 -6.05 -1.94 -8.90
CA LYS A 62 -4.88 -2.74 -9.28
C LYS A 62 -4.55 -2.53 -10.77
N HIS A 63 -3.26 -2.42 -11.07
CA HIS A 63 -2.72 -2.52 -12.43
C HIS A 63 -1.58 -3.54 -12.41
N THR A 64 -1.75 -4.66 -13.12
CA THR A 64 -0.67 -5.60 -13.40
C THR A 64 -0.11 -5.29 -14.78
N ARG A 65 1.22 -5.26 -14.91
CA ARG A 65 1.84 -5.36 -16.24
C ARG A 65 1.70 -6.81 -16.68
N GLY A 66 0.90 -7.05 -17.71
CA GLY A 66 0.89 -8.31 -18.46
C GLY A 66 2.13 -8.45 -19.33
#